data_AF-A0A2N2LUD2-F1
#
_entry.id   AF-A0A2N2LUD2-F1
#
_cell.length_a   1.000
_cell.length_b   1.000
_cell.length_c   1.000
_cell.angle_alpha   90.00
_cell.angle_beta   90.00
_cell.angle_gamma   90.00
#
_symmetry.space_group_name_H-M   'P 1'
#
loop_
_entity.id
_entity.type
_entity.pdbx_description
1 polymer ?
#
loop_
_entity_poly.entity_id
_entity_poly.type
_entity_poly.pdbx_seq_one_letter_code
_entity_poly.pdbx_strand_id
1 'polypeptide(L)' 'MTLHAAIIKVLQENMRPMTSSEIAPIINKRKLYIRNDGDDVKPQQISARINHYPKLFIRNGPEISLVHWFDTHQ' A
#
# COMPACT_ATOMS: atom_id res chain seq x y z
N MET A 1 -4.86 -12.62 3.59
CA MET A 1 -3.96 -11.51 3.23
C MET A 1 -4.30 -10.29 4.09
N THR A 2 -3.33 -9.52 4.55
CA THR A 2 -3.57 -8.29 5.33
C THR A 2 -3.58 -7.07 4.42
N LEU A 3 -4.13 -5.94 4.86
CA LEU A 3 -4.14 -4.70 4.08
C LEU A 3 -2.72 -4.22 3.72
N HIS A 4 -1.75 -4.32 4.65
CA HIS A 4 -0.37 -3.94 4.34
C HIS A 4 0.27 -4.87 3.29
N ALA A 5 0.00 -6.18 3.34
CA ALA A 5 0.49 -7.11 2.32
C ALA A 5 -0.11 -6.79 0.93
N ALA A 6 -1.38 -6.37 0.88
CA ALA A 6 -2.02 -5.89 -0.35
C ALA A 6 -1.35 -4.65 -0.92
N ILE A 7 -1.02 -3.69 -0.07
CA ILE A 7 -0.31 -2.48 -0.50
C ILE A 7 1.08 -2.83 -1.04
N ILE A 8 1.83 -3.70 -0.35
CA ILE A 8 3.16 -4.16 -0.79
C ILE A 8 3.07 -4.80 -2.17
N LYS A 9 2.12 -5.72 -2.36
CA LYS A 9 1.94 -6.42 -3.64
C LYS A 9 1.63 -5.44 -4.78
N VAL A 10 0.74 -4.46 -4.56
CA VAL A 10 0.43 -3.45 -5.57
C VAL A 10 1.66 -2.63 -5.94
N LEU A 11 2.43 -2.17 -4.95
CA LEU A 11 3.65 -1.40 -5.19
C LEU A 11 4.70 -2.23 -5.93
N GLN A 12 4.93 -3.48 -5.52
CA GLN A 12 5.86 -4.41 -6.18
C GLN A 12 5.47 -4.71 -7.64
N GLU A 13 4.19 -4.96 -7.92
CA GLU A 13 3.71 -5.24 -9.28
C GLU A 13 3.78 -4.03 -10.20
N ASN A 14 3.64 -2.81 -9.67
CA ASN A 14 3.73 -1.58 -10.47
C ASN A 14 5.16 -1.03 -10.54
N MET A 15 6.08 -1.50 -9.69
CA MET A 15 7.48 -1.05 -9.58
C MET A 15 7.65 0.48 -9.55
N ARG A 16 6.69 1.20 -8.99
CA ARG A 16 6.71 2.66 -8.90
C ARG A 16 6.07 3.16 -7.61
N PRO A 17 6.47 4.33 -7.10
CA PRO A 17 5.73 5.02 -6.05
C PRO A 17 4.28 5.27 -6.51
N MET A 18 3.33 5.03 -5.61
CA MET A 18 1.91 5.25 -5.90
C MET A 18 1.22 5.95 -4.74
N THR A 19 0.16 6.69 -5.04
CA THR A 19 -0.64 7.36 -4.01
C THR A 19 -1.66 6.41 -3.39
N SER A 20 -2.12 6.72 -2.17
CA SER A 20 -3.20 5.95 -1.53
C SER A 20 -4.48 5.91 -2.38
N SER A 21 -4.71 6.96 -3.18
CA SER A 21 -5.85 7.08 -4.09
C SER A 21 -5.74 6.18 -5.31
N GLU A 22 -4.53 5.85 -5.76
CA GLU A 22 -4.30 4.87 -6.82
C GLU A 22 -4.30 3.44 -6.28
N ILE A 23 -3.75 3.21 -5.08
CA ILE A 23 -3.60 1.87 -4.50
C ILE A 23 -4.97 1.29 -4.10
N ALA A 24 -5.85 2.09 -3.48
CA ALA A 24 -7.18 1.64 -3.04
C ALA A 24 -8.01 0.96 -4.13
N PRO A 25 -8.26 1.60 -5.30
CA PRO A 25 -9.05 0.98 -6.36
C PRO A 25 -8.36 -0.27 -6.93
N ILE A 26 -7.03 -0.36 -6.95
CA ILE A 26 -6.33 -1.57 -7.40
C ILE A 26 -6.59 -2.73 -6.43
N ILE A 27 -6.49 -2.49 -5.12
CA ILE A 27 -6.77 -3.49 -4.08
C ILE A 27 -8.22 -3.98 -4.19
N ASN A 28 -9.18 -3.06 -4.33
CA ASN A 28 -10.61 -3.39 -4.42
C ASN A 28 -10.93 -4.14 -5.72
N LYS A 29 -10.46 -3.63 -6.87
CA LYS A 29 -10.69 -4.23 -8.20
C LYS A 29 -10.10 -5.63 -8.30
N ARG A 30 -8.92 -5.85 -7.72
CA ARG A 30 -8.25 -7.16 -7.70
C ARG A 30 -8.67 -8.03 -6.50
N LYS A 31 -9.56 -7.53 -5.62
CA LYS A 31 -9.98 -8.18 -4.36
C LYS A 31 -8.81 -8.74 -3.56
N LEU A 32 -7.67 -8.03 -3.54
CA LEU A 32 -6.44 -8.46 -2.85
C LEU A 32 -6.62 -8.50 -1.33
N TYR A 33 -7.57 -7.72 -0.83
CA TYR A 33 -7.96 -7.69 0.57
C TYR A 33 -9.47 -7.49 0.65
N ILE A 34 -10.13 -8.29 1.49
CA ILE A 34 -11.55 -8.21 1.74
C ILE A 34 -11.72 -7.81 3.21
N ARG A 35 -12.40 -6.69 3.46
CA ARG A 35 -12.77 -6.32 4.84
C ARG A 35 -13.89 -7.23 5.31
N ASN A 36 -13.87 -7.57 6.60
CA ASN A 36 -14.95 -8.34 7.24
C ASN A 36 -16.31 -7.64 7.16
N ASP A 37 -16.32 -6.30 7.10
CA ASP A 37 -17.56 -5.50 6.98
C ASP A 37 -18.14 -5.50 5.55
N GLY A 38 -17.48 -6.15 4.58
CA GLY A 38 -17.89 -6.15 3.16
C GLY A 38 -17.59 -4.86 2.39
N ASP A 39 -17.17 -3.80 3.07
CA ASP A 39 -16.83 -2.52 2.46
C ASP A 39 -15.46 -2.51 1.75
N ASP A 40 -15.38 -1.67 0.72
CA ASP A 40 -14.17 -1.38 -0.01
C ASP A 40 -13.09 -0.71 0.85
N VAL A 41 -11.82 -0.93 0.47
CA VAL A 41 -10.67 -0.24 1.06
C VAL A 41 -10.68 1.21 0.61
N LYS A 42 -10.64 2.14 1.56
CA LYS A 42 -10.55 3.58 1.30
C LYS A 42 -9.09 4.07 1.34
N PRO A 43 -8.72 5.10 0.57
CA PRO A 43 -7.37 5.69 0.60
C PRO A 43 -6.90 6.10 2.00
N GLN A 44 -7.82 6.57 2.85
CA GLN A 44 -7.53 6.94 4.23
C GLN A 44 -7.06 5.75 5.09
N GLN A 45 -7.60 4.55 4.86
CA GLN A 45 -7.19 3.34 5.57
C GLN A 45 -5.77 2.91 5.16
N ILE A 46 -5.42 3.11 3.89
CA ILE A 46 -4.06 2.91 3.39
C ILE A 46 -3.12 3.88 4.10
N SER A 47 -3.42 5.18 4.05
CA SER A 47 -2.59 6.23 4.68
C SER A 47 -2.35 5.96 6.18
N ALA A 48 -3.40 5.58 6.92
CA ALA A 48 -3.29 5.19 8.33
C ALA A 48 -2.37 3.96 8.52
N ARG A 49 -2.45 2.97 7.62
CA ARG A 49 -1.56 1.80 7.67
C ARG A 49 -0.12 2.12 7.32
N ILE A 50 0.13 2.97 6.34
CA ILE A 50 1.49 3.43 6.00
C ILE A 50 2.16 4.05 7.22
N ASN A 51 1.47 4.97 7.90
CA ASN A 51 1.99 5.63 9.09
C ASN A 51 2.24 4.66 10.26
N HIS A 52 1.46 3.58 10.35
CA HIS A 52 1.64 2.55 11.38
C HIS A 52 2.83 1.62 11.10
N TYR A 53 3.30 1.54 9.85
CA TYR A 53 4.38 0.63 9.42
C TYR A 53 5.53 1.37 8.71
N PRO A 54 6.24 2.29 9.40
CA PRO A 54 7.35 3.06 8.81
C PRO A 54 8.55 2.19 8.41
N LYS A 55 8.64 0.94 8.92
CA LYS A 55 9.68 -0.04 8.55
C LYS A 55 9.43 -0.70 7.19
N LEU A 56 8.20 -0.64 6.68
CA LEU A 56 7.82 -1.28 5.42
C LEU A 56 7.59 -0.25 4.32
N PHE A 57 7.07 0.92 4.69
CA PHE A 57 6.64 1.95 3.76
C PHE A 57 7.33 3.28 4.04
N ILE A 58 7.71 3.96 2.97
CA ILE A 58 8.18 5.34 2.98
C ILE A 58 7.08 6.20 2.35
N ARG A 59 6.72 7.29 3.02
CA ARG A 59 5.77 8.26 2.50
C ARG A 59 6.49 9.54 2.11
N ASN A 60 6.51 9.84 0.82
CA ASN A 60 7.06 11.07 0.25
C ASN A 60 5.90 11.94 -0.25
N GLY A 61 5.30 12.69 0.68
CA GLY A 61 4.12 13.51 0.39
C GLY A 61 2.87 12.67 0.07
N PRO A 62 2.30 12.76 -1.14
CA PRO A 62 1.17 11.93 -1.56
C PRO A 62 1.59 10.52 -1.99
N GLU A 63 2.87 10.32 -2.33
CA GLU A 63 3.40 9.07 -2.85
C GLU A 63 3.88 8.13 -1.73
N ILE A 64 3.69 6.84 -1.97
CA ILE A 64 4.05 5.76 -1.07
C ILE A 64 5.00 4.83 -1.82
N SER A 65 6.12 4.51 -1.20
CA SER A 65 7.16 3.60 -1.72
C SER A 65 7.50 2.54 -0.67
N LEU A 66 8.18 1.48 -1.08
CA LEU A 66 8.66 0.44 -0.17
C LEU A 66 10.05 0.77 0.34
N VAL A 67 10.29 0.59 1.65
CA VAL A 67 11.62 0.84 2.26
C VAL A 67 12.70 0.00 1.58
N HIS A 68 12.39 -1.28 1.31
CA HIS A 68 13.33 -2.21 0.71
C HIS A 68 13.76 -1.85 -0.73
N TRP A 69 13.11 -0.91 -1.42
CA TRP A 69 13.58 -0.41 -2.72
C TRP A 69 14.84 0.45 -2.58
N PHE A 70 15.03 1.06 -1.42
CA PHE A 70 16.18 1.91 -1.14
C PHE A 70 17.31 1.16 -0.41
N ASP A 71 17.02 -0.02 0.13
CA ASP A 71 17.95 -0.86 0.89
C ASP A 71 18.94 -1.66 0.01
N THR A 72 18.96 -1.41 -1.32
CA THR A 72 19.80 -2.13 -2.30
C THR A 72 21.28 -1.74 -2.26
N HIS A 73 21.84 -1.48 -1.07
CA HIS A 73 23.28 -1.36 -0.85
C HIS A 73 23.70 -2.37 0.23
N GLN A 74 23.88 -3.63 -0.18
CA GLN A 74 24.69 -4.58 0.59
C GLN A 74 25.57 -5.40 -0.35
#